data_AF-A0A1U9YUZ6-F1
#
_entry.id   AF-A0A1U9YUZ6-F1
#
_cell.length_a   1.000
_cell.length_b   1.000
_cell.length_c   1.000
_cell.angle_alpha   90.00
_cell.angle_beta   90.00
_cell.angle_gamma   90.00
#
_symmetry.space_group_name_H-M   'P 1'
#
loop_
_entity.id
_entity.type
_entity.pdbx_description
1 polymer ?
#
loop_
_entity_poly.entity_id
_entity_poly.type
_entity_poly.pdbx_seq_one_letter_code
_entity_poly.pdbx_strand_id
1 'polypeptide(L)'
;MKPMLKDHIRFVSEEDQSRVEIERKNWLERLSVKWMKQPPTRNIHLDPLGAAVIRQCEGTRTVQQIADRVYEEFGEEAEPLLPRLVKFIEIMELNDWLSWKKDEPS
;
A
#
# COMPACT_ATOMS: atom_id res chain seq x y z
N MET A 1 -1.35 0.95 16.59
CA MET A 1 -2.09 0.44 15.40
C MET A 1 -1.10 0.11 14.31
N LYS A 2 -1.30 -1.01 13.63
CA LYS A 2 -0.37 -1.54 12.64
C LYS A 2 -1.07 -1.60 11.28
N PRO A 3 -0.61 -0.87 10.24
CA PRO A 3 -1.29 -0.85 8.95
C PRO A 3 -1.10 -2.18 8.23
N MET A 4 -2.15 -2.65 7.58
CA MET A 4 -2.23 -3.91 6.87
C MET A 4 -2.95 -3.71 5.54
N LEU A 5 -2.32 -4.10 4.43
CA LEU A 5 -2.97 -4.09 3.11
C LEU A 5 -4.22 -4.97 3.13
N LYS A 6 -5.29 -4.47 2.51
CA LYS A 6 -6.51 -5.25 2.34
C LYS A 6 -6.30 -6.37 1.32
N ASP A 7 -7.14 -7.38 1.44
CA ASP A 7 -7.14 -8.61 0.63
C ASP A 7 -7.37 -8.42 -0.88
N HIS A 8 -7.81 -7.23 -1.34
CA HIS A 8 -7.96 -6.90 -2.76
C HIS A 8 -6.78 -6.13 -3.33
N ILE A 9 -5.77 -5.88 -2.49
CA ILE A 9 -4.56 -5.15 -2.83
C ILE A 9 -3.41 -6.14 -2.81
N ARG A 10 -2.71 -6.26 -3.94
CA ARG A 10 -1.52 -7.11 -4.05
C ARG A 10 -0.33 -6.25 -4.44
N PHE A 11 0.72 -6.29 -3.63
CA PHE A 11 2.01 -5.69 -3.99
C PHE A 11 2.81 -6.65 -4.87
N VAL A 12 3.33 -6.14 -5.98
CA VAL A 12 4.16 -6.89 -6.93
C VAL A 12 5.44 -6.09 -7.19
N SER A 13 6.58 -6.77 -7.12
CA SER A 13 7.91 -6.18 -7.35
C SER A 13 8.63 -7.08 -8.36
N GLU A 14 8.91 -6.54 -9.54
CA GLU A 14 9.63 -7.21 -10.64
C GLU A 14 10.86 -6.36 -10.98
N GLU A 15 12.07 -6.91 -10.93
CA GLU A 15 13.38 -6.28 -11.24
C GLU A 15 13.47 -4.76 -10.96
N ASP A 16 13.00 -3.90 -11.88
CA ASP A 16 13.07 -2.43 -11.78
C ASP A 16 11.72 -1.71 -11.53
N GLN A 17 10.62 -2.44 -11.38
CA GLN A 17 9.27 -1.88 -11.22
C GLN A 17 8.54 -2.45 -10.01
N SER A 18 8.08 -1.53 -9.16
CA SER A 18 7.17 -1.83 -8.06
C SER A 18 5.77 -1.36 -8.43
N ARG A 19 4.76 -2.23 -8.29
CA ARG A 19 3.36 -1.90 -8.56
C ARG A 19 2.40 -2.49 -7.54
N VAL A 20 1.26 -1.84 -7.41
CA VAL A 20 0.09 -2.33 -6.68
C VAL A 20 -0.94 -2.79 -7.68
N GLU A 21 -1.39 -4.03 -7.54
CA GLU A 21 -2.48 -4.63 -8.28
C GLU A 21 -3.74 -4.58 -7.41
N ILE A 22 -4.78 -3.89 -7.90
CA ILE A 22 -6.04 -3.67 -7.20
C ILE A 22 -7.12 -4.50 -7.91
N GLU A 23 -7.58 -5.55 -7.24
CA GLU A 23 -8.65 -6.42 -7.73
C GLU A 23 -10.01 -5.72 -7.59
N ARG A 24 -10.80 -5.67 -8.67
CA ARG A 24 -12.17 -5.14 -8.62
C ARG A 24 -13.10 -6.17 -7.96
N LYS A 25 -13.46 -5.93 -6.69
CA LYS A 25 -14.30 -6.86 -5.92
C LYS A 25 -15.80 -6.70 -6.11
N ASN A 26 -16.29 -5.54 -6.52
CA ASN A 26 -17.74 -5.34 -6.61
C ASN A 26 -18.36 -6.16 -7.73
N TRP A 27 -19.40 -6.92 -7.41
CA TRP A 27 -20.17 -7.74 -8.35
C TRP A 27 -20.77 -6.90 -9.51
N LEU A 28 -21.13 -5.64 -9.23
CA LEU A 28 -21.54 -4.66 -10.25
C LEU A 28 -20.40 -4.25 -11.19
N GLU A 29 -19.17 -4.12 -10.67
CA GLU A 29 -17.98 -3.84 -11.49
C GLU A 29 -17.58 -5.05 -12.34
N ARG A 30 -17.76 -6.27 -11.84
CA ARG A 30 -17.56 -7.52 -12.62
C ARG A 30 -18.55 -7.63 -13.78
N LEU A 31 -19.79 -7.18 -13.58
CA LEU A 31 -20.77 -7.10 -14.67
C LEU A 31 -20.34 -6.05 -15.70
N SER A 32 -19.88 -4.88 -15.25
CA SER A 32 -19.28 -3.86 -16.12
C SER A 32 -18.08 -4.39 -16.91
N VAL A 33 -17.14 -5.11 -16.29
CA VAL A 33 -16.00 -5.74 -16.98
C VAL A 33 -16.45 -6.66 -18.12
N LYS A 34 -17.46 -7.50 -17.87
CA LYS A 34 -17.98 -8.45 -18.87
C LYS A 34 -18.66 -7.75 -20.05
N TRP A 35 -19.27 -6.58 -19.84
CA TRP A 35 -19.99 -5.83 -20.87
C TRP A 35 -19.17 -4.71 -21.54
N MET A 36 -18.20 -4.12 -20.84
CA MET A 36 -17.36 -2.99 -21.28
C MET A 36 -15.88 -3.36 -21.53
N LYS A 37 -15.49 -4.64 -21.49
CA LYS A 37 -14.10 -5.12 -21.74
C LYS A 37 -13.03 -4.42 -20.87
N GLN A 38 -13.39 -3.93 -19.68
CA GLN A 38 -12.43 -3.27 -18.80
C GLN A 38 -11.52 -4.31 -18.12
N PRO A 39 -10.24 -3.99 -17.84
CA PRO A 39 -9.35 -4.95 -17.19
C PRO A 39 -9.85 -5.27 -15.76
N PRO A 40 -9.77 -6.53 -15.33
CA PRO A 40 -10.27 -6.99 -14.02
C PRO A 40 -9.45 -6.43 -12.84
N THR A 41 -8.24 -5.94 -13.12
CA THR A 41 -7.28 -5.43 -12.15
C THR A 41 -6.80 -4.05 -12.59
N ARG A 42 -6.57 -3.15 -11.63
CA ARG A 42 -5.91 -1.86 -11.87
C ARG A 42 -4.49 -1.91 -11.35
N ASN A 43 -3.53 -1.50 -12.16
CA ASN A 43 -2.11 -1.47 -11.78
C ASN A 43 -1.68 -0.03 -11.50
N ILE A 44 -1.04 0.19 -10.37
CA ILE A 44 -0.49 1.50 -9.98
C ILE A 44 1.00 1.33 -9.71
N HIS A 45 1.83 2.03 -10.47
CA HIS A 45 3.27 2.03 -10.26
C HIS A 45 3.61 2.85 -9.02
N LEU A 46 4.53 2.34 -8.23
CA LEU A 46 5.07 2.99 -7.05
C LEU A 46 6.47 3.51 -7.34
N ASP A 47 6.81 4.63 -6.74
CA ASP A 47 8.18 5.07 -6.57
C ASP A 47 8.91 4.18 -5.54
N PRO A 48 10.26 4.23 -5.47
CA PRO A 48 11.03 3.39 -4.54
C PRO A 48 10.59 3.55 -3.08
N LEU A 49 10.30 4.78 -2.64
CA LEU A 49 9.86 5.04 -1.28
C LEU A 49 8.46 4.49 -1.01
N GLY A 50 7.49 4.74 -1.90
CA GLY A 50 6.15 4.17 -1.79
C GLY A 50 6.15 2.64 -1.78
N ALA A 51 7.03 2.01 -2.59
CA ALA A 51 7.22 0.57 -2.62
C ALA A 51 7.78 0.02 -1.29
N ALA A 52 8.77 0.70 -0.71
CA ALA A 52 9.34 0.33 0.58
C ALA A 52 8.29 0.43 1.69
N VAL A 53 7.46 1.47 1.71
CA VAL A 53 6.37 1.60 2.68
C VAL A 53 5.34 0.48 2.53
N ILE A 54 4.81 0.28 1.33
CA ILE A 54 3.74 -0.70 1.08
C ILE A 54 4.18 -2.12 1.45
N ARG A 55 5.43 -2.49 1.18
CA ARG A 55 5.99 -3.80 1.54
C ARG A 55 6.00 -4.06 3.05
N GLN A 56 6.01 -3.01 3.88
CA GLN A 56 6.02 -3.13 5.34
C GLN A 56 4.61 -3.15 5.96
N CYS A 57 3.55 -2.86 5.19
CA CYS A 57 2.16 -2.80 5.64
C CYS A 57 1.52 -4.19 5.79
N GLU A 58 2.06 -5.01 6.69
CA GLU A 58 1.65 -6.40 6.95
C GLU A 58 0.84 -6.56 8.26
N GLY A 59 0.47 -5.47 8.91
CA GLY A 59 -0.22 -5.51 10.22
C GLY A 59 0.68 -5.89 11.39
N THR A 60 2.00 -5.92 11.20
CA THR A 60 2.99 -6.32 12.21
C THR A 60 3.75 -5.13 12.81
N ARG A 61 3.91 -4.04 12.06
CA ARG A 61 4.72 -2.86 12.39
C ARG A 61 3.86 -1.63 12.59
N THR A 62 4.24 -0.72 13.48
CA THR A 62 3.59 0.60 13.61
C THR A 62 4.06 1.55 12.52
N VAL A 63 3.35 2.67 12.32
CA VAL A 63 3.78 3.72 11.38
C VAL A 63 5.20 4.20 11.69
N GLN A 64 5.54 4.38 12.97
CA GLN A 64 6.89 4.77 13.37
C GLN A 64 7.94 3.73 12.97
N GLN A 65 7.68 2.45 13.24
CA GLN A 65 8.60 1.37 12.86
C GLN A 65 8.78 1.26 11.33
N ILE A 66 7.75 1.59 10.56
CA ILE A 66 7.85 1.68 9.10
C ILE A 66 8.70 2.88 8.70
N ALA A 67 8.55 4.04 9.35
CA ALA A 67 9.39 5.20 9.11
C ALA A 67 10.87 4.87 9.36
N ASP A 68 11.19 4.28 10.51
CA ASP A 68 12.57 3.94 10.87
C ASP A 68 13.20 3.00 9.82
N ARG A 69 12.45 1.99 9.36
CA ARG A 69 12.87 1.06 8.29
C ARG A 69 13.14 1.75 6.95
N VAL A 70 12.25 2.66 6.55
CA VAL A 70 12.42 3.42 5.30
C VAL A 70 13.61 4.38 5.43
N TYR A 71 13.82 4.96 6.60
CA TYR A 71 15.00 5.78 6.86
C TYR A 71 16.29 4.97 6.81
N GLU A 72 16.30 3.74 7.36
CA GLU A 72 17.45 2.83 7.27
C GLU A 72 17.81 2.49 5.82
N GLU A 73 16.82 2.39 4.92
CA GLU A 73 17.02 2.02 3.51
C GLU A 73 17.43 3.21 2.63
N PHE A 74 16.89 4.41 2.87
CA PHE A 74 17.06 5.58 1.98
C PHE A 74 17.85 6.74 2.62
N GLY A 75 18.13 6.70 3.92
CA GLY A 75 18.87 7.73 4.63
C GLY A 75 18.30 9.13 4.46
N GLU A 76 19.18 10.12 4.23
CA GLU A 76 18.78 11.53 4.04
C GLU A 76 17.95 11.76 2.76
N GLU A 77 18.02 10.89 1.75
CA GLU A 77 17.17 10.98 0.54
C GLU A 77 15.68 10.76 0.86
N ALA A 78 15.42 10.14 2.01
CA ALA A 78 14.08 9.98 2.55
C ALA A 78 13.50 11.27 3.14
N GLU A 79 14.27 12.35 3.34
CA GLU A 79 13.75 13.58 3.93
C GLU A 79 12.97 14.47 2.94
N PRO A 80 11.86 15.13 3.36
CA PRO A 80 11.19 14.99 4.65
C PRO A 80 10.43 13.66 4.75
N LEU A 81 10.85 12.74 5.62
CA LEU A 81 10.36 11.36 5.60
C LEU A 81 8.98 11.22 6.25
N LEU A 82 8.89 11.58 7.53
CA LEU A 82 7.67 11.40 8.31
C LEU A 82 6.45 12.09 7.66
N PRO A 83 6.52 13.35 7.18
CA PRO A 83 5.39 13.98 6.50
C PRO A 83 4.97 13.26 5.22
N ARG A 84 5.94 12.79 4.41
CA ARG A 84 5.65 12.02 3.19
C ARG A 84 5.00 10.68 3.50
N LEU A 85 5.51 9.97 4.50
CA LEU A 85 4.97 8.69 4.96
C LEU A 85 3.52 8.85 5.44
N VAL A 86 3.27 9.83 6.31
CA VAL A 86 1.92 10.11 6.81
C VAL A 86 0.98 10.41 5.65
N LYS A 87 1.41 11.25 4.70
CA LYS A 87 0.59 11.58 3.53
C LYS A 87 0.30 10.36 2.66
N PHE A 88 1.28 9.49 2.48
CA PHE A 88 1.11 8.27 1.71
C PHE A 88 0.14 7.29 2.38
N ILE A 89 0.23 7.14 3.71
CA ILE A 89 -0.73 6.34 4.48
C ILE A 89 -2.15 6.90 4.37
N GLU A 90 -2.33 8.22 4.51
CA GLU A 90 -3.63 8.86 4.33
C GLU A 90 -4.22 8.57 2.94
N ILE A 91 -3.41 8.64 1.88
CA ILE A 91 -3.86 8.34 0.51
C ILE A 91 -4.31 6.88 0.42
N MET A 92 -3.55 5.95 0.99
CA MET A 92 -3.92 4.53 0.98
C MET A 92 -5.22 4.28 1.77
N GLU A 93 -5.44 4.97 2.88
CA GLU A 93 -6.70 4.89 3.64
C GLU A 93 -7.89 5.44 2.85
N LEU A 94 -7.73 6.62 2.23
CA LEU A 94 -8.78 7.24 1.41
C LEU A 94 -9.18 6.39 0.20
N ASN A 95 -8.24 5.60 -0.33
CA ASN A 95 -8.49 4.67 -1.44
C ASN A 95 -8.97 3.28 -0.97
N ASP A 96 -9.23 3.09 0.32
CA ASP A 96 -9.67 1.82 0.91
C ASP A 96 -8.64 0.68 0.83
N TRP A 97 -7.35 0.99 0.67
CA TRP A 97 -6.29 -0.03 0.50
C TRP A 97 -5.77 -0.59 1.81
N LEU A 98 -5.94 0.16 2.91
CA LEU A 98 -5.43 -0.21 4.23
C LEU A 98 -6.54 -0.59 5.20
N SER A 99 -6.17 -1.46 6.12
CA SER A 99 -6.88 -1.78 7.36
C SER A 99 -5.89 -1.67 8.53
N TRP A 100 -6.41 -1.53 9.75
CA TRP A 100 -5.58 -1.37 10.95
C TRP A 100 -5.75 -2.55 11.89
N LYS A 101 -4.65 -3.23 12.21
CA LYS A 101 -4.62 -4.16 13.33
C LYS A 101 -4.43 -3.37 14.63
N LYS A 102 -5.37 -3.52 15.55
CA LYS A 102 -5.22 -3.01 16.91
C LYS A 102 -4.18 -3.85 17.65
N ASP A 103 -3.39 -3.22 18.50
CA ASP A 103 -2.60 -3.97 19.46
C ASP A 103 -3.58 -4.61 20.45
N GLU A 104 -3.61 -5.94 20.47
CA GLU A 104 -4.24 -6.64 21.59
C GLU A 104 -3.39 -6.35 22.82
N PRO A 105 -3.97 -5.82 23.92
CA PRO A 105 -3.24 -5.74 25.16
C PRO A 105 -2.90 -7.17 25.61
N SER A 106 -1.60 -7.48 25.62
CA SER A 106 -1.06 -8.70 26.24
C SER A 106 -1.42 -8.76 27.72
#